data_AF-A0A848RDL5-F1
#
_entry.id   AF-A0A848RDL5-F1
#
_cell.length_a   1.000
_cell.length_b   1.000
_cell.length_c   1.000
_cell.angle_alpha   90.00
_cell.angle_beta   90.00
_cell.angle_gamma   90.00
#
_symmetry.space_group_name_H-M   'P 1'
#
loop_
_entity.id
_entity.type
_entity.pdbx_description
1 polymer ?
#
loop_
_entity_poly.entity_id
_entity_poly.type
_entity_poly.pdbx_seq_one_letter_code
_entity_poly.pdbx_strand_id
1 'polypeptide(L)'
;MKTGKKVGILFICIGVLFALLGVILFSKKDILQIFPRMDIAWIGFSVVAFILCVSGINVFLISGKKQEWINETDERELLITAKASMVGYYIQTVLLGVVFFLLTFMGYLNKASGFSILGVILISGIVSWIYNLYLRKVE
;
A
#
# COMPACT_ATOMS: atom_id res chain seq x y z
N MET A 1 0.79 17.56 12.90
CA MET A 1 -0.60 17.08 13.20
C MET A 1 -1.62 17.23 12.05
N LYS A 2 -1.39 18.03 10.98
CA LYS A 2 -2.30 18.10 9.81
C LYS A 2 -1.96 17.10 8.69
N THR A 3 -0.69 16.73 8.55
CA THR A 3 -0.20 15.95 7.40
C THR A 3 -0.71 14.51 7.40
N GLY A 4 -0.70 13.79 8.54
CA GLY A 4 -1.16 12.39 8.59
C GLY A 4 -2.64 12.21 8.25
N LYS A 5 -3.52 13.09 8.74
CA LYS A 5 -4.94 13.11 8.35
C LYS A 5 -5.13 13.41 6.85
N LYS A 6 -4.37 14.37 6.31
CA LYS A 6 -4.37 14.67 4.86
C LYS A 6 -3.92 13.47 4.03
N VAL A 7 -2.90 12.75 4.48
CA VAL A 7 -2.40 11.53 3.82
C VAL A 7 -3.46 10.42 3.88
N GLY A 8 -4.08 10.18 5.03
CA GLY A 8 -5.16 9.18 5.15
C GLY A 8 -6.34 9.48 4.21
N ILE A 9 -6.77 10.74 4.14
CA ILE A 9 -7.82 11.19 3.21
C ILE A 9 -7.40 10.97 1.75
N LEU A 10 -6.14 11.30 1.39
CA LEU A 10 -5.63 11.09 0.04
C LEU A 10 -5.71 9.62 -0.37
N PHE A 11 -5.29 8.69 0.49
CA PHE A 11 -5.38 7.26 0.23
C PHE A 11 -6.82 6.77 0.04
N ILE A 12 -7.75 7.28 0.86
CA ILE A 12 -9.19 6.98 0.71
C ILE A 12 -9.71 7.52 -0.62
N CYS A 13 -9.42 8.76 -0.99
CA CYS A 13 -9.86 9.35 -2.26
C CYS A 13 -9.35 8.56 -3.47
N ILE A 14 -8.07 8.15 -3.44
CA ILE A 14 -7.51 7.32 -4.50
C ILE A 14 -8.21 5.95 -4.50
N GLY A 15 -8.42 5.31 -3.34
CA GLY A 15 -9.14 4.05 -3.24
C GLY A 15 -10.57 4.12 -3.80
N VAL A 16 -11.30 5.19 -3.50
CA VAL A 16 -12.64 5.43 -4.07
C VAL A 16 -12.60 5.61 -5.58
N LEU A 17 -11.59 6.30 -6.11
CA LEU A 17 -11.39 6.44 -7.56
C LEU A 17 -11.17 5.07 -8.21
N PHE A 18 -10.33 4.21 -7.62
CA PHE A 18 -10.15 2.83 -8.09
C PHE A 18 -11.44 2.01 -7.99
N ALA A 19 -12.26 2.19 -6.96
CA ALA A 19 -13.56 1.54 -6.84
C ALA A 19 -14.52 1.97 -7.96
N LEU A 20 -14.60 3.28 -8.24
CA LEU A 20 -15.42 3.81 -9.34
C LEU A 20 -14.97 3.25 -10.69
N LEU A 21 -13.66 3.20 -10.96
CA LEU A 21 -13.12 2.55 -12.15
C LEU A 21 -13.50 1.07 -12.21
N GLY A 22 -13.42 0.35 -11.10
CA GLY A 22 -13.87 -1.05 -11.01
C GLY A 22 -15.35 -1.23 -11.39
N VAL A 23 -16.23 -0.36 -10.89
CA VAL A 23 -17.67 -0.37 -11.22
C VAL A 23 -17.91 -0.06 -12.70
N ILE A 24 -17.20 0.91 -13.28
CA ILE A 24 -17.29 1.24 -14.70
C ILE A 24 -16.86 0.05 -15.56
N LEU A 25 -15.72 -0.56 -15.23
CA LEU A 25 -15.19 -1.73 -15.93
C LEU A 25 -16.13 -2.92 -15.83
N PHE A 26 -16.74 -3.15 -14.68
CA PHE A 26 -17.76 -4.19 -14.51
C PHE A 26 -19.00 -3.94 -15.38
N SER A 27 -19.51 -2.71 -15.37
CA SER A 27 -20.75 -2.33 -16.07
C SER A 27 -20.59 -2.26 -17.59
N LYS A 28 -19.38 -1.98 -18.08
CA LYS A 28 -19.09 -1.80 -19.51
C LYS A 28 -18.10 -2.82 -20.06
N LYS A 29 -17.93 -3.98 -19.40
CA LYS A 29 -16.97 -5.01 -19.79
C LYS A 29 -17.08 -5.46 -21.26
N ASP A 30 -18.31 -5.47 -21.79
CA ASP A 30 -18.59 -5.95 -23.15
C ASP A 30 -18.32 -4.88 -24.22
N ILE A 31 -18.19 -3.61 -23.81
CA ILE A 31 -18.01 -2.45 -24.69
C ILE A 31 -16.56 -1.94 -24.61
N LEU A 32 -15.98 -1.91 -23.41
CA LEU A 32 -14.64 -1.43 -23.14
C LEU A 32 -13.64 -2.59 -23.20
N GLN A 33 -13.14 -2.93 -24.39
CA GLN A 33 -12.02 -3.88 -24.54
C GLN A 33 -10.66 -3.18 -24.39
N ILE A 34 -10.43 -2.53 -23.25
CA ILE A 34 -9.22 -1.72 -23.01
C ILE A 34 -8.02 -2.60 -22.64
N PHE A 35 -8.25 -3.67 -21.88
CA PHE A 35 -7.19 -4.53 -21.32
C PHE A 35 -7.21 -5.93 -21.94
N PRO A 36 -6.06 -6.62 -22.00
CA PRO A 36 -5.99 -8.01 -22.46
C PRO A 36 -6.96 -8.95 -21.73
N ARG A 37 -7.25 -8.64 -20.45
CA ARG A 37 -8.05 -9.47 -19.55
C ARG A 37 -9.20 -8.72 -18.91
N MET A 38 -10.09 -8.21 -19.75
CA MET A 38 -11.25 -7.41 -19.32
C MET A 38 -12.23 -8.15 -18.41
N ASP A 39 -12.34 -9.47 -18.56
CA ASP A 39 -13.22 -10.35 -17.80
C ASP A 39 -12.98 -10.28 -16.29
N ILE A 40 -11.72 -10.13 -15.86
CA ILE A 40 -11.34 -10.04 -14.43
C ILE A 40 -10.67 -8.72 -14.03
N ALA A 41 -10.47 -7.78 -14.94
CA ALA A 41 -9.84 -6.49 -14.63
C ALA A 41 -10.56 -5.75 -13.49
N TRP A 42 -11.90 -5.73 -13.50
CA TRP A 42 -12.72 -5.09 -12.45
C TRP A 42 -12.44 -5.65 -11.04
N ILE A 43 -12.08 -6.94 -10.94
CA ILE A 43 -11.70 -7.58 -9.68
C ILE A 43 -10.41 -6.97 -9.16
N GLY A 44 -9.40 -6.79 -10.02
CA GLY A 44 -8.12 -6.18 -9.64
C GLY A 44 -8.28 -4.75 -9.13
N PHE A 45 -9.08 -3.94 -9.83
CA PHE A 45 -9.39 -2.58 -9.39
C PHE A 45 -10.15 -2.56 -8.04
N SER A 46 -11.05 -3.51 -7.81
CA SER A 46 -11.79 -3.64 -6.55
C SER A 46 -10.89 -4.05 -5.37
N VAL A 47 -9.97 -5.00 -5.59
CA VAL A 47 -8.98 -5.41 -4.57
C VAL A 47 -8.07 -4.25 -4.20
N VAL A 48 -7.55 -3.53 -5.19
CA VAL A 48 -6.70 -2.35 -4.96
C VAL A 48 -7.46 -1.26 -4.21
N ALA A 49 -8.70 -0.98 -4.60
CA ALA A 49 -9.56 -0.02 -3.91
C ALA A 49 -9.76 -0.38 -2.43
N PHE A 50 -10.03 -1.64 -2.13
CA PHE A 50 -10.21 -2.13 -0.77
C PHE A 50 -8.93 -1.93 0.08
N ILE A 51 -7.77 -2.34 -0.45
CA ILE A 51 -6.48 -2.19 0.25
C ILE A 51 -6.19 -0.72 0.56
N LEU A 52 -6.38 0.17 -0.42
CA LEU A 52 -6.13 1.60 -0.26
C LEU A 52 -7.08 2.26 0.74
N CYS A 53 -8.37 1.93 0.69
CA CYS A 53 -9.36 2.46 1.63
C CYS A 53 -9.07 2.01 3.07
N VAL A 54 -8.81 0.71 3.30
CA VAL A 54 -8.50 0.18 4.64
C VAL A 54 -7.22 0.80 5.18
N SER A 55 -6.18 0.92 4.35
CA SER A 55 -4.92 1.57 4.73
C SER A 55 -5.14 3.05 5.09
N GLY A 56 -5.88 3.79 4.26
CA GLY A 56 -6.18 5.19 4.49
C GLY A 56 -7.00 5.45 5.75
N ILE A 57 -8.01 4.61 6.04
CA ILE A 57 -8.81 4.69 7.29
C ILE A 57 -7.90 4.47 8.50
N ASN A 58 -7.03 3.45 8.47
CA ASN A 58 -6.12 3.17 9.58
C ASN A 58 -5.17 4.34 9.85
N VAL A 59 -4.57 4.91 8.80
CA VAL A 59 -3.71 6.10 8.89
C VAL A 59 -4.47 7.31 9.46
N PHE A 60 -5.72 7.51 9.03
CA PHE A 60 -6.56 8.60 9.51
C PHE A 60 -6.84 8.47 11.02
N LEU A 61 -7.18 7.28 11.50
CA LEU A 61 -7.47 6.99 12.91
C LEU A 61 -6.22 7.14 13.80
N ILE A 62 -5.08 6.61 13.38
CA ILE A 62 -3.81 6.69 14.14
C ILE A 62 -3.32 8.14 14.22
N SER A 63 -3.48 8.92 13.15
CA SER A 63 -3.07 10.33 13.10
C SER A 63 -3.85 11.23 14.07
N GLY A 64 -4.98 10.76 14.61
CA GLY A 64 -5.77 11.48 15.62
C GLY A 64 -5.29 11.31 17.06
N LYS A 65 -4.47 10.29 17.38
CA LYS A 65 -4.21 9.85 18.78
C LYS A 65 -2.83 10.22 19.34
N LYS A 66 -1.95 10.86 18.56
CA LYS A 66 -0.50 10.95 18.85
C LYS A 66 -0.08 12.31 19.44
N GLN A 67 -0.69 12.73 20.56
CA GLN A 67 -0.29 13.98 21.24
C GLN A 67 0.81 13.81 22.31
N GLU A 68 1.29 12.60 22.62
CA GLU A 68 2.07 12.38 23.86
C GLU A 68 3.56 12.00 23.76
N TRP A 69 4.18 11.93 22.57
CA TRP A 69 5.47 11.21 22.45
C TRP A 69 6.64 12.07 21.94
N ILE A 70 6.76 13.31 22.39
CA ILE A 70 7.91 14.17 22.05
C ILE A 70 8.51 14.71 23.35
N ASN A 71 9.17 13.83 24.10
CA ASN A 71 10.09 14.24 25.15
C ASN A 71 11.17 13.17 25.31
N GLU A 72 12.23 13.29 24.51
CA GLU A 72 13.61 12.87 24.83
C GLU A 72 14.51 13.33 23.66
N THR A 73 15.55 14.09 23.97
CA THR A 73 16.04 15.17 23.09
C THR A 73 17.48 14.98 22.61
N ASP A 74 18.10 13.80 22.75
CA ASP A 74 19.50 13.63 22.36
C ASP A 74 19.77 12.82 21.08
N GLU A 75 18.80 12.08 20.52
CA GLU A 75 18.99 11.29 19.28
C GLU A 75 18.00 11.62 18.14
N ARG A 76 17.43 12.84 18.14
CA ARG A 76 16.29 13.18 17.27
C ARG A 76 16.54 12.99 15.78
N GLU A 77 17.68 13.45 15.25
CA GLU A 77 17.90 13.41 13.79
C GLU A 77 18.04 11.97 13.25
N LEU A 78 18.72 11.11 14.01
CA LEU A 78 18.90 9.70 13.66
C LEU A 78 17.57 8.94 13.76
N LEU A 79 16.80 9.17 14.83
CA LEU A 79 15.47 8.58 15.01
C LEU A 79 14.45 9.09 13.98
N ILE A 80 14.50 10.37 13.59
CA ILE A 80 13.64 10.93 12.55
C ILE A 80 13.97 10.31 11.20
N THR A 81 15.26 10.22 10.85
CA THR A 81 15.72 9.63 9.59
C THR A 81 15.36 8.15 9.50
N ALA A 82 15.58 7.39 10.58
CA ALA A 82 15.20 5.98 10.65
C ALA A 82 13.67 5.76 10.57
N LYS A 83 12.87 6.60 11.24
CA LYS A 83 11.41 6.54 11.13
C LYS A 83 10.93 6.93 9.73
N ALA A 84 11.54 7.93 9.10
CA ALA A 84 11.21 8.35 7.74
C ALA A 84 11.53 7.27 6.71
N SER A 85 12.70 6.60 6.81
CA SER A 85 13.07 5.51 5.92
C SER A 85 12.16 4.30 6.07
N MET A 86 11.77 3.93 7.30
CA MET A 86 10.79 2.86 7.54
C MET A 86 9.41 3.17 6.93
N VAL A 87 8.93 4.40 7.08
CA VAL A 87 7.66 4.82 6.47
C VAL A 87 7.76 4.81 4.94
N GLY A 88 8.88 5.27 4.37
CA GLY A 88 9.14 5.21 2.93
C GLY A 88 9.12 3.79 2.39
N TYR A 89 9.81 2.86 3.06
CA TYR A 89 9.79 1.44 2.72
C TYR A 89 8.37 0.86 2.75
N TYR A 90 7.61 1.12 3.81
CA TYR A 90 6.24 0.63 3.93
C TYR A 90 5.34 1.12 2.78
N ILE A 91 5.38 2.42 2.48
CA ILE A 91 4.59 3.01 1.37
C ILE A 91 5.02 2.40 0.04
N GLN A 92 6.33 2.26 -0.20
CA GLN A 92 6.85 1.65 -1.42
C GLN A 92 6.36 0.21 -1.58
N THR A 93 6.39 -0.61 -0.51
CA THR A 93 5.89 -1.99 -0.55
C THR A 93 4.40 -2.05 -0.87
N VAL A 94 3.58 -1.16 -0.28
CA VAL A 94 2.14 -1.08 -0.58
C VAL A 94 1.90 -0.71 -2.05
N LEU A 95 2.59 0.31 -2.56
CA LEU A 95 2.46 0.73 -3.96
C LEU A 95 2.89 -0.36 -4.93
N LEU A 96 3.97 -1.08 -4.61
CA LEU A 96 4.44 -2.20 -5.41
C LEU A 96 3.40 -3.35 -5.42
N GLY A 97 2.76 -3.62 -4.28
CA GLY A 97 1.62 -4.54 -4.20
C GLY A 97 0.43 -4.11 -5.07
N VAL A 98 0.09 -2.82 -5.07
CA VAL A 98 -0.96 -2.27 -5.95
C VAL A 98 -0.64 -2.51 -7.43
N VAL A 99 0.57 -2.18 -7.87
CA VAL A 99 1.02 -2.39 -9.25
C VAL A 99 0.99 -3.88 -9.62
N PHE A 100 1.46 -4.74 -8.72
CA PHE A 100 1.43 -6.19 -8.91
C PHE A 100 0.01 -6.71 -9.16
N PHE A 101 -0.96 -6.31 -8.33
CA PHE A 101 -2.36 -6.72 -8.52
C PHE A 101 -2.95 -6.18 -9.82
N LEU A 102 -2.73 -4.90 -10.15
CA LEU A 102 -3.22 -4.34 -11.42
C LEU A 102 -2.68 -5.10 -12.63
N LEU A 103 -1.36 -5.28 -12.72
CA LEU A 103 -0.74 -5.99 -13.84
C LEU A 103 -1.21 -7.45 -13.96
N THR A 104 -1.42 -8.12 -12.81
CA THR A 104 -1.92 -9.50 -12.76
C THR A 104 -3.34 -9.61 -13.29
N PHE A 105 -4.25 -8.75 -12.81
CA PHE A 105 -5.66 -8.81 -13.19
C PHE A 105 -5.95 -8.21 -14.56
N MET A 106 -5.15 -7.25 -15.03
CA MET A 106 -5.25 -6.71 -16.39
C MET A 106 -4.65 -7.64 -17.46
N GLY A 107 -3.87 -8.66 -17.05
CA GLY A 107 -3.28 -9.65 -17.94
C GLY A 107 -1.92 -9.26 -18.55
N TYR A 108 -1.25 -8.25 -17.99
CA TYR A 108 0.07 -7.80 -18.46
C TYR A 108 1.23 -8.56 -17.81
N LEU A 109 0.97 -9.34 -16.76
CA LEU A 109 2.01 -10.06 -16.01
C LEU A 109 2.08 -11.53 -16.45
N ASN A 110 3.25 -11.94 -16.94
CA ASN A 110 3.56 -13.35 -17.16
C ASN A 110 3.77 -14.07 -15.82
N LYS A 111 3.56 -15.38 -15.77
CA LYS A 111 3.72 -16.23 -14.58
C LYS A 111 5.11 -16.06 -13.95
N ALA A 112 6.17 -16.12 -14.75
CA ALA A 112 7.55 -16.04 -14.26
C ALA A 112 7.83 -14.68 -13.59
N SER A 113 7.44 -13.56 -14.22
CA SER A 113 7.60 -12.23 -13.64
C SER A 113 6.68 -11.99 -12.44
N GLY A 114 5.51 -12.62 -12.41
CA GLY A 114 4.62 -12.58 -11.25
C GLY A 114 5.22 -13.25 -10.02
N PHE A 115 5.76 -14.46 -10.19
CA PHE A 115 6.43 -15.16 -9.09
C PHE A 115 7.70 -14.46 -8.61
N SER A 116 8.47 -13.83 -9.52
CA SER A 116 9.67 -13.09 -9.10
C SER A 116 9.31 -11.86 -8.28
N ILE A 117 8.31 -11.07 -8.69
CA ILE A 117 7.85 -9.90 -7.93
C ILE A 117 7.29 -10.32 -6.57
N LEU A 118 6.47 -11.37 -6.52
CA LEU A 118 5.98 -11.93 -5.25
C LEU A 118 7.14 -12.36 -4.34
N GLY A 119 8.14 -13.04 -4.90
CA GLY A 119 9.34 -13.45 -4.17
C GLY A 119 10.07 -12.25 -3.55
N VAL A 120 10.26 -11.18 -4.32
CA VAL A 120 10.90 -9.94 -3.82
C VAL A 120 10.10 -9.34 -2.67
N ILE A 121 8.78 -9.20 -2.80
CA ILE A 121 7.92 -8.65 -1.74
C ILE A 121 7.99 -9.51 -0.48
N LEU A 122 7.90 -10.84 -0.64
CA LEU A 122 7.91 -11.79 0.47
C LEU A 122 9.25 -11.78 1.22
N ILE A 123 10.36 -11.88 0.49
CA ILE A 123 11.70 -11.85 1.09
C ILE A 123 11.91 -10.53 1.84
N SER A 124 11.53 -9.41 1.23
CA SER A 124 11.64 -8.09 1.83
C SER A 124 10.80 -7.99 3.13
N GLY A 125 9.58 -8.52 3.12
CA GLY A 125 8.71 -8.58 4.31
C GLY A 125 9.29 -9.44 5.43
N ILE A 126 9.82 -10.63 5.10
CA ILE A 126 10.44 -11.56 6.06
C ILE A 126 11.67 -10.91 6.72
N VAL A 127 12.57 -10.33 5.93
CA VAL A 127 13.78 -9.67 6.44
C VAL A 127 13.40 -8.53 7.38
N SER A 128 12.44 -7.68 6.99
CA SER A 128 11.96 -6.59 7.83
C SER A 128 11.36 -7.09 9.16
N TRP A 129 10.57 -8.17 9.11
CA TRP A 129 9.97 -8.76 10.31
C TRP A 129 11.01 -9.37 11.26
N ILE A 130 11.97 -10.15 10.74
CA ILE A 130 13.07 -10.73 11.53
C ILE A 130 13.88 -9.62 12.20
N TYR A 131 14.21 -8.56 11.45
CA TYR A 131 14.99 -7.45 11.99
C TYR A 131 14.22 -6.69 13.08
N ASN A 132 12.90 -6.51 12.92
CA ASN A 132 12.06 -5.91 13.96
C ASN A 132 12.05 -6.76 15.25
N LEU A 133 12.00 -8.08 15.12
CA LEU A 133 12.07 -9.00 16.26
C LEU A 133 13.43 -8.96 16.96
N TYR A 134 14.52 -8.84 16.19
CA TYR A 134 15.86 -8.70 16.74
C TYR A 134 15.98 -7.42 17.56
N LEU A 135 15.57 -6.26 17.00
CA LEU A 135 15.64 -4.97 17.70
C LEU A 135 14.80 -4.95 18.98
N ARG A 136 13.59 -5.53 18.97
CA ARG A 136 12.73 -5.59 20.17
C ARG A 136 13.30 -6.44 21.30
N LYS A 137 14.25 -7.34 21.02
CA LYS A 137 14.94 -8.13 22.06
C LYS A 137 16.14 -7.40 22.67
N VAL A 138 16.61 -6.32 22.04
CA VAL A 138 17.76 -5.52 22.49
C VAL A 138 17.32 -4.36 23.39
N GLU A 139 16.08 -3.87 23.21
CA GLU A 139 15.36 -2.99 24.17
C GLU A 139 14.87 -3.78 25.39
#